data_AF-B0MIT2-F1
#
_entry.id   AF-B0MIT2-F1
#
_cell.length_a   1.000
_cell.length_b   1.000
_cell.length_c   1.000
_cell.angle_alpha   90.00
_cell.angle_beta   90.00
_cell.angle_gamma   90.00
#
_symmetry.space_group_name_H-M   'P 1'
#
loop_
_entity.id
_entity.type
_entity.pdbx_description
1 polymer ?
#
loop_
_entity_poly.entity_id
_entity_poly.type
_entity_poly.pdbx_seq_one_letter_code
_entity_poly.pdbx_strand_id
1 'polypeptide(L)'
;MKKSDIGFKLIMTVVWGFAGWAVWCLGSMIRIAAAPYSFFRFFDYLIAGAFILVVLTVWSEKLKKRKKTCALVYLLLSAAITVGGVLTWKEKEDTVLNQNFDTKKYLPFHEESKIARLKEKSALKLKKNLPIVDGAAALFPVYSAVVNAVYPENIKLLDEEDENCVFVYNNTVDGYYELIDKRTDLFFGVYPSKGQLDWARDYGEKLNLTPIGKDGFIFFVHKDNPVSSLTKDQIQKIYSGKITNWKEVGGRNEKIVAYQRNEDSGSQTQFLRFMEEEDIMIPPTDQVEDLMSGMIEEVADYENRTNSIGFSFRYYTEKMIANPNIKMLSVNGVKPSKETIRNGTYPLNVYIYAVTLKSNKKKNVKKLVDWMLSEQGQYIIDKTGYVPIK
;
A
#
# COMPACT_ATOMS: atom_id res chain seq x y z
N MET A 1 13.56 4.69 -60.98
CA MET A 1 13.43 3.31 -60.43
C MET A 1 12.63 2.47 -61.41
N LYS A 2 13.12 1.28 -61.78
CA LYS A 2 12.36 0.36 -62.67
C LYS A 2 11.13 -0.17 -61.93
N LYS A 3 10.00 -0.41 -62.61
CA LYS A 3 8.77 -0.98 -62.01
C LYS A 3 9.02 -2.27 -61.22
N SER A 4 9.99 -3.09 -61.66
CA SER A 4 10.42 -4.33 -60.97
C SER A 4 11.04 -4.09 -59.58
N ASP A 5 11.63 -2.92 -59.36
CA ASP A 5 12.34 -2.55 -58.13
C ASP A 5 11.37 -2.05 -57.04
N ILE A 6 10.22 -1.53 -57.45
CA ILE A 6 9.13 -1.08 -56.56
C ILE A 6 8.37 -2.29 -56.02
N GLY A 7 8.05 -3.26 -56.88
CA GLY A 7 7.36 -4.49 -56.48
C GLY A 7 8.14 -5.29 -55.43
N PHE A 8 9.46 -5.43 -55.62
CA PHE A 8 10.33 -6.10 -54.66
C PHE A 8 10.40 -5.37 -53.30
N LYS A 9 10.52 -4.04 -53.30
CA LYS A 9 10.52 -3.24 -52.06
C LYS A 9 9.19 -3.34 -51.30
N LEU A 10 8.06 -3.38 -52.00
CA LEU A 10 6.74 -3.58 -51.42
C LEU A 10 6.63 -4.96 -50.76
N ILE A 11 7.02 -6.03 -51.47
CA ILE A 11 7.02 -7.40 -50.93
C ILE A 11 7.87 -7.47 -49.65
N MET A 12 9.10 -6.93 -49.69
CA MET A 12 9.98 -6.94 -48.52
C MET A 12 9.39 -6.15 -47.34
N THR A 13 8.75 -5.02 -47.61
CA THR A 13 8.11 -4.20 -46.56
C THR A 13 6.96 -4.96 -45.89
N VAL A 14 6.14 -5.67 -46.69
CA VAL A 14 5.03 -6.49 -46.18
C VAL A 14 5.54 -7.68 -45.38
N VAL A 15 6.55 -8.40 -45.88
CA VAL A 15 7.14 -9.57 -45.21
C VAL A 15 7.75 -9.19 -43.86
N TRP A 16 8.55 -8.13 -43.81
CA TRP A 16 9.13 -7.65 -42.55
C TRP A 16 8.09 -7.03 -41.62
N GLY A 17 7.01 -6.44 -42.17
CA GLY A 17 5.88 -5.94 -41.39
C GLY A 17 5.15 -7.07 -40.67
N PHE A 18 4.86 -8.16 -41.38
CA PHE A 18 4.26 -9.36 -40.80
C PHE A 18 5.18 -10.05 -39.79
N ALA A 19 6.48 -10.13 -40.07
CA ALA A 19 7.44 -10.71 -39.12
C ALA A 19 7.53 -9.88 -37.83
N GLY A 20 7.57 -8.55 -37.93
CA GLY A 20 7.54 -7.65 -36.78
C GLY A 20 6.25 -7.77 -35.97
N TRP A 21 5.11 -7.87 -36.64
CA TRP A 21 3.80 -8.07 -36.00
C TRP A 21 3.69 -9.43 -35.30
N ALA A 22 4.19 -10.51 -35.91
CA ALA A 22 4.18 -11.85 -35.32
C ALA A 22 5.06 -11.93 -34.06
N VAL A 23 6.26 -11.31 -34.09
CA VAL A 23 7.12 -11.18 -32.90
C VAL A 23 6.45 -10.36 -31.81
N TRP A 24 5.74 -9.28 -32.18
CA TRP A 24 4.96 -8.48 -31.23
C TRP A 24 3.82 -9.28 -30.59
N CYS A 25 3.08 -10.08 -31.36
CA CYS A 25 2.03 -10.95 -30.84
C CYS A 25 2.58 -12.03 -29.90
N LEU A 26 3.67 -12.72 -30.28
CA LEU A 26 4.33 -13.71 -29.43
C LEU A 26 4.87 -13.10 -28.13
N GLY A 27 5.51 -11.93 -28.24
CA GLY A 27 5.94 -11.16 -27.06
C GLY A 27 4.75 -10.77 -26.19
N SER A 28 3.61 -10.41 -26.79
CA SER A 28 2.37 -10.06 -26.07
C SER A 28 1.70 -11.25 -25.39
N MET A 29 1.83 -12.46 -25.92
CA MET A 29 1.34 -13.68 -25.26
C MET A 29 2.20 -14.05 -24.05
N ILE A 30 3.53 -13.86 -24.12
CA ILE A 30 4.44 -14.06 -22.98
C ILE A 30 4.16 -13.02 -21.87
N ARG A 31 3.71 -11.80 -22.22
CA ARG A 31 3.31 -10.73 -21.26
C ARG A 31 2.15 -11.11 -20.34
N ILE A 32 1.23 -11.96 -20.80
CA ILE A 32 0.08 -12.39 -19.99
C ILE A 32 0.53 -13.32 -18.85
N ALA A 33 1.74 -13.90 -18.95
CA ALA A 33 2.18 -14.97 -18.06
C ALA A 33 3.30 -14.59 -17.05
N ALA A 34 3.98 -13.43 -17.16
CA ALA A 34 5.27 -13.30 -16.45
C ALA A 34 5.74 -11.94 -15.89
N ALA A 35 5.07 -10.79 -16.05
CA ALA A 35 5.44 -9.56 -15.30
C ALA A 35 4.41 -8.41 -15.47
N PRO A 36 4.45 -7.35 -14.64
CA PRO A 36 3.53 -6.21 -14.71
C PRO A 36 3.61 -5.46 -16.06
N TYR A 37 2.45 -5.03 -16.55
CA TYR A 37 2.23 -4.42 -17.87
C TYR A 37 3.16 -3.23 -18.22
N SER A 38 3.68 -2.51 -17.23
CA SER A 38 4.56 -1.34 -17.43
C SER A 38 5.98 -1.68 -17.88
N PHE A 39 6.54 -2.84 -17.51
CA PHE A 39 7.91 -3.24 -17.89
C PHE A 39 7.99 -3.60 -19.38
N PHE A 40 6.92 -4.13 -19.95
CA PHE A 40 6.91 -4.61 -21.33
C PHE A 40 6.61 -3.54 -22.39
N ARG A 41 6.05 -2.37 -22.02
CA ARG A 41 5.86 -1.24 -22.96
C ARG A 41 7.17 -0.75 -23.56
N PHE A 42 8.30 -0.91 -22.86
CA PHE A 42 9.60 -0.47 -23.36
C PHE A 42 10.08 -1.30 -24.55
N PHE A 43 9.79 -2.60 -24.57
CA PHE A 43 10.14 -3.48 -25.70
C PHE A 43 9.35 -3.16 -26.97
N ASP A 44 8.13 -2.62 -26.84
CA ASP A 44 7.31 -2.20 -27.99
C ASP A 44 7.97 -1.06 -28.77
N TYR A 45 8.53 -0.07 -28.07
CA TYR A 45 9.25 1.04 -28.70
C TYR A 45 10.53 0.57 -29.40
N LEU A 46 11.21 -0.44 -28.84
CA LEU A 46 12.37 -1.06 -29.48
C LEU A 46 11.96 -1.77 -30.78
N ILE A 47 10.97 -2.67 -30.72
CA ILE A 47 10.51 -3.41 -31.91
C ILE A 47 10.02 -2.45 -33.00
N ALA A 48 9.26 -1.40 -32.64
CA ALA A 48 8.82 -0.37 -33.57
C ALA A 48 10.00 0.42 -34.18
N GLY A 49 10.99 0.80 -33.37
CA GLY A 49 12.20 1.49 -33.83
C GLY A 49 13.04 0.65 -34.80
N ALA A 50 13.23 -0.65 -34.50
CA ALA A 50 13.90 -1.59 -35.38
C ALA A 50 13.18 -1.73 -36.72
N PHE A 51 11.84 -1.84 -36.68
CA PHE A 51 11.02 -1.93 -37.89
C PHE A 51 11.14 -0.68 -38.77
N ILE A 52 11.03 0.51 -38.17
CA ILE A 52 11.20 1.78 -38.89
C ILE A 52 12.58 1.86 -39.55
N LEU A 53 13.65 1.42 -38.88
CA LEU A 53 14.99 1.41 -39.47
C LEU A 53 15.13 0.43 -40.64
N VAL A 54 14.51 -0.76 -40.56
CA VAL A 54 14.46 -1.71 -41.67
C VAL A 54 13.74 -1.09 -42.87
N VAL A 55 12.57 -0.47 -42.65
CA VAL A 55 11.82 0.21 -43.72
C VAL A 55 12.64 1.36 -44.31
N LEU A 56 13.20 2.23 -43.48
CA LEU A 56 14.00 3.37 -43.96
C LEU A 56 15.24 2.94 -44.73
N THR A 57 15.91 1.85 -44.34
CA THR A 57 17.09 1.33 -45.06
C THR A 57 16.73 0.58 -46.34
N VAL A 58 15.52 0.04 -46.48
CA VAL A 58 15.03 -0.54 -47.74
C VAL A 58 14.72 0.57 -48.76
N TRP A 59 14.16 1.68 -48.30
CA TRP A 59 13.62 2.75 -49.15
C TRP A 59 14.61 3.91 -49.41
N SER A 60 15.62 4.14 -48.57
CA SER A 60 16.60 5.23 -48.72
C SER A 60 18.00 4.74 -49.11
N GLU A 61 18.43 5.06 -50.34
CA GLU A 61 19.78 4.74 -50.83
C GLU A 61 20.92 5.42 -50.04
N LYS A 62 20.65 6.62 -49.48
CA LYS A 62 21.59 7.31 -48.58
C LYS A 62 21.79 6.54 -47.28
N LEU A 63 20.72 6.01 -46.69
CA LEU A 63 20.78 5.22 -45.45
C LEU A 63 21.35 3.82 -45.70
N LYS A 64 21.15 3.24 -46.90
CA LYS A 64 21.79 1.96 -47.29
C LYS A 64 23.31 1.98 -47.16
N LYS A 65 23.96 3.09 -47.51
CA LYS A 65 25.42 3.27 -47.39
C LYS A 65 25.89 3.45 -45.94
N ARG A 66 24.99 3.77 -45.02
CA ARG A 66 25.28 4.03 -43.59
C ARG A 66 24.65 3.01 -42.65
N LYS A 67 24.23 1.84 -43.15
CA LYS A 67 23.52 0.80 -42.37
C LYS A 67 24.20 0.44 -41.05
N LYS A 68 25.53 0.30 -41.05
CA LYS A 68 26.30 -0.01 -39.83
C LYS A 68 26.20 1.09 -38.78
N THR A 69 26.29 2.36 -39.20
CA THR A 69 26.15 3.51 -38.31
C THR A 69 24.72 3.64 -37.79
N CYS A 70 23.71 3.46 -38.63
CA CYS A 70 22.30 3.48 -38.21
C CYS A 70 21.98 2.34 -37.22
N ALA A 71 22.52 1.14 -37.46
CA ALA A 71 22.37 0.01 -36.55
C ALA A 71 23.07 0.27 -35.20
N LEU A 72 24.27 0.88 -35.22
CA LEU A 72 24.99 1.23 -34.00
C LEU A 72 24.25 2.30 -33.18
N VAL A 73 23.74 3.35 -33.82
CA VAL A 73 22.95 4.40 -33.15
C VAL A 73 21.68 3.81 -32.53
N TYR A 74 21.01 2.89 -33.22
CA TYR A 74 19.86 2.19 -32.69
C TYR A 74 20.21 1.28 -31.50
N LEU A 75 21.32 0.54 -31.57
CA LEU A 75 21.81 -0.26 -30.45
C LEU A 75 22.13 0.60 -29.23
N LEU A 76 22.73 1.78 -29.42
CA LEU A 76 23.02 2.71 -28.32
C LEU A 76 21.75 3.33 -27.73
N LEU A 77 20.80 3.76 -28.56
CA LEU A 77 19.50 4.29 -28.10
C LEU A 77 18.68 3.23 -27.37
N SER A 78 18.66 1.99 -27.89
CA SER A 78 17.96 0.88 -27.26
C SER A 78 18.59 0.46 -25.93
N ALA A 79 19.93 0.46 -25.83
CA ALA A 79 20.63 0.24 -24.57
C ALA A 79 20.31 1.35 -23.56
N ALA A 80 20.33 2.63 -23.97
CA ALA A 80 19.99 3.76 -23.10
C ALA A 80 18.54 3.72 -22.61
N ILE A 81 17.58 3.39 -23.49
CA ILE A 81 16.17 3.22 -23.13
C ILE A 81 15.99 2.03 -22.18
N THR A 82 16.66 0.90 -22.44
CA THR A 82 16.60 -0.28 -21.55
C THR A 82 17.18 0.04 -20.17
N VAL A 83 18.36 0.68 -20.10
CA VAL A 83 18.99 1.06 -18.83
C VAL A 83 18.11 2.07 -18.08
N GLY A 84 17.59 3.11 -18.75
CA GLY A 84 16.66 4.05 -18.15
C GLY A 84 15.36 3.38 -17.67
N GLY A 85 14.84 2.42 -18.43
CA GLY A 85 13.69 1.60 -18.07
C GLY A 85 13.94 0.71 -16.85
N VAL A 86 15.12 0.08 -16.76
CA VAL A 86 15.52 -0.73 -15.59
C VAL A 86 15.73 0.13 -14.35
N LEU A 87 16.34 1.32 -14.51
CA LEU A 87 16.53 2.26 -13.40
C LEU A 87 15.19 2.79 -12.89
N THR A 88 14.29 3.21 -13.78
CA THR A 88 12.94 3.64 -13.41
C THR A 88 12.09 2.51 -12.84
N TRP A 89 12.28 1.26 -13.31
CA TRP A 89 11.64 0.09 -12.73
C TRP A 89 12.15 -0.20 -11.31
N LYS A 90 13.47 -0.23 -11.08
CA LYS A 90 14.06 -0.40 -9.75
C LYS A 90 13.61 0.70 -8.80
N GLU A 91 13.61 1.95 -9.26
CA GLU A 91 13.11 3.08 -8.49
C GLU A 91 11.62 2.90 -8.18
N LYS A 92 10.80 2.41 -9.12
CA LYS A 92 9.38 2.13 -8.91
C LYS A 92 9.14 0.94 -7.98
N GLU A 93 9.95 -0.11 -8.01
CA GLU A 93 9.91 -1.25 -7.10
C GLU A 93 10.26 -0.82 -5.66
N ASP A 94 11.35 -0.06 -5.51
CA ASP A 94 11.72 0.60 -4.25
C ASP A 94 10.62 1.57 -3.76
N THR A 95 9.89 2.21 -4.69
CA THR A 95 8.79 3.12 -4.38
C THR A 95 7.53 2.36 -3.99
N VAL A 96 7.18 1.25 -4.65
CA VAL A 96 5.98 0.43 -4.38
C VAL A 96 6.01 -0.15 -2.96
N LEU A 97 7.19 -0.61 -2.49
CA LEU A 97 7.40 -0.98 -1.08
C LEU A 97 7.25 0.20 -0.10
N ASN A 98 7.33 1.45 -0.58
CA ASN A 98 7.37 2.69 0.22
C ASN A 98 6.20 3.67 0.01
N GLN A 99 5.18 3.38 -0.81
CA GLN A 99 4.18 4.41 -1.15
C GLN A 99 3.25 4.76 0.02
N ASN A 100 3.01 3.85 0.97
CA ASN A 100 2.21 4.16 2.16
C ASN A 100 2.98 5.03 3.17
N PHE A 101 4.30 4.87 3.31
CA PHE A 101 5.20 5.64 4.17
C PHE A 101 6.63 5.12 3.98
N ASP A 102 7.61 5.91 4.41
CA ASP A 102 9.03 5.52 4.38
C ASP A 102 9.34 4.50 5.48
N THR A 103 9.41 3.22 5.10
CA THR A 103 9.67 2.08 5.99
C THR A 103 11.06 2.12 6.60
N LYS A 104 12.06 2.68 5.89
CA LYS A 104 13.47 2.75 6.32
C LYS A 104 13.63 3.51 7.63
N LYS A 105 12.78 4.52 7.86
CA LYS A 105 12.73 5.30 9.11
C LYS A 105 12.34 4.48 10.35
N TYR A 106 11.77 3.30 10.16
CA TYR A 106 11.21 2.48 11.23
C TYR A 106 11.76 1.06 11.24
N LEU A 107 12.87 0.77 10.57
CA LEU A 107 13.46 -0.58 10.58
C LEU A 107 14.03 -0.95 11.97
N PRO A 108 13.95 -2.22 12.40
CA PRO A 108 14.56 -2.66 13.65
C PRO A 108 16.10 -2.66 13.52
N PHE A 109 16.80 -2.61 14.66
CA PHE A 109 18.27 -2.69 14.79
C PHE A 109 19.10 -1.56 14.17
N HIS A 110 18.46 -0.56 13.56
CA HIS A 110 19.12 0.69 13.17
C HIS A 110 19.05 1.70 14.32
N GLU A 111 20.18 2.30 14.70
CA GLU A 111 20.27 3.27 15.81
C GLU A 111 19.33 4.47 15.60
N GLU A 112 19.37 5.05 14.40
CA GLU A 112 18.57 6.21 13.97
C GLU A 112 17.09 5.89 13.68
N SER A 113 16.66 4.65 13.90
CA SER A 113 15.27 4.25 13.69
C SER A 113 14.34 4.94 14.69
N LYS A 114 13.19 5.41 14.20
CA LYS A 114 12.16 6.13 14.97
C LYS A 114 11.27 5.20 15.81
N ILE A 115 11.58 3.91 15.88
CA ILE A 115 10.80 2.95 16.66
C ILE A 115 10.95 3.15 18.16
N ALA A 116 9.92 2.73 18.91
CA ALA A 116 10.02 2.65 20.36
C ALA A 116 11.07 1.63 20.79
N ARG A 117 11.77 1.92 21.89
CA ARG A 117 12.74 1.02 22.52
C ARG A 117 12.43 0.85 24.00
N LEU A 118 12.62 -0.36 24.50
CA LEU A 118 12.56 -0.64 25.93
C LEU A 118 13.66 0.13 26.66
N LYS A 119 13.37 0.57 27.88
CA LYS A 119 14.37 1.19 28.77
C LYS A 119 15.33 0.16 29.37
N GLU A 120 14.89 -1.09 29.41
CA GLU A 120 15.58 -2.23 30.02
C GLU A 120 15.64 -3.40 29.03
N LYS A 121 16.38 -4.44 29.39
CA LYS A 121 16.44 -5.66 28.57
C LYS A 121 15.06 -6.32 28.52
N SER A 122 14.66 -6.76 27.33
CA SER A 122 13.44 -7.53 27.16
C SER A 122 13.48 -8.82 27.99
N ALA A 123 12.39 -9.11 28.70
CA ALA A 123 12.15 -10.36 29.41
C ALA A 123 12.02 -11.56 28.45
N LEU A 124 11.67 -11.31 27.18
CA LEU A 124 11.68 -12.32 26.13
C LEU A 124 12.81 -12.06 25.13
N LYS A 125 13.67 -13.06 24.92
CA LYS A 125 14.66 -13.09 23.84
C LYS A 125 14.54 -14.41 23.07
N LEU A 126 14.15 -14.31 21.80
CA LEU A 126 14.06 -15.45 20.89
C LEU A 126 15.41 -15.65 20.19
N LYS A 127 15.80 -16.91 19.97
CA LYS A 127 17.10 -17.26 19.35
C LYS A 127 17.00 -18.16 18.12
N LYS A 128 15.95 -18.98 18.04
CA LYS A 128 15.71 -19.98 16.99
C LYS A 128 14.21 -20.10 16.76
N ASN A 129 13.80 -20.62 15.60
CA ASN A 129 12.38 -20.79 15.22
C ASN A 129 11.61 -19.48 15.41
N LEU A 130 12.16 -18.39 14.85
CA LEU A 130 11.60 -17.07 14.97
C LEU A 130 10.26 -17.03 14.23
N PRO A 131 9.18 -16.50 14.84
CA PRO A 131 7.95 -16.24 14.12
C PRO A 131 8.20 -15.31 12.92
N ILE A 132 7.63 -15.62 11.77
CA ILE A 132 7.60 -14.71 10.62
C ILE A 132 6.52 -13.65 10.90
N VAL A 133 6.91 -12.38 11.03
CA VAL A 133 5.99 -11.28 11.36
C VAL A 133 5.72 -10.38 10.15
N ASP A 134 4.48 -9.97 10.04
CA ASP A 134 3.97 -9.06 9.01
C ASP A 134 2.96 -8.08 9.65
N GLY A 135 2.57 -7.03 8.93
CA GLY A 135 1.59 -6.10 9.46
C GLY A 135 1.09 -5.04 8.49
N ALA A 136 0.01 -4.40 8.92
CA ALA A 136 -0.55 -3.22 8.29
C ALA A 136 0.42 -2.03 8.38
N ALA A 137 0.34 -1.13 7.39
CA ALA A 137 1.18 0.07 7.31
C ALA A 137 1.22 0.87 8.61
N ALA A 138 0.04 1.15 9.20
CA ALA A 138 -0.05 1.90 10.46
C ALA A 138 0.72 1.23 11.61
N LEU A 139 0.81 -0.11 11.61
CA LEU A 139 1.39 -0.89 12.70
C LEU A 139 2.84 -1.27 12.47
N PHE A 140 3.45 -0.88 11.35
CA PHE A 140 4.87 -1.09 11.07
C PHE A 140 5.80 -0.66 12.21
N PRO A 141 5.65 0.54 12.80
CA PRO A 141 6.49 0.94 13.92
C PRO A 141 6.29 0.08 15.18
N VAL A 142 5.12 -0.55 15.36
CA VAL A 142 4.84 -1.43 16.51
C VAL A 142 5.58 -2.75 16.35
N TYR A 143 5.37 -3.48 15.26
CA TYR A 143 5.97 -4.80 15.13
C TYR A 143 7.48 -4.73 14.88
N SER A 144 7.97 -3.65 14.28
CA SER A 144 9.41 -3.34 14.25
C SER A 144 9.99 -3.11 15.64
N ALA A 145 9.34 -2.34 16.51
CA ALA A 145 9.77 -2.16 17.91
C ALA A 145 9.77 -3.50 18.68
N VAL A 146 8.77 -4.34 18.46
CA VAL A 146 8.69 -5.69 19.04
C VAL A 146 9.87 -6.54 18.58
N VAL A 147 10.13 -6.61 17.27
CA VAL A 147 11.25 -7.37 16.69
C VAL A 147 12.59 -6.87 17.24
N ASN A 148 12.79 -5.55 17.26
CA ASN A 148 13.98 -4.94 17.86
C ASN A 148 14.18 -5.35 19.32
N ALA A 149 13.10 -5.49 20.09
CA ALA A 149 13.16 -5.87 21.49
C ALA A 149 13.44 -7.36 21.70
N VAL A 150 12.90 -8.25 20.86
CA VAL A 150 12.82 -9.69 21.16
C VAL A 150 13.66 -10.60 20.24
N TYR A 151 14.02 -10.15 19.03
CA TYR A 151 14.74 -10.95 18.03
C TYR A 151 16.26 -10.69 18.11
N PRO A 152 17.09 -11.58 17.57
CA PRO A 152 18.51 -11.29 17.39
C PRO A 152 18.71 -10.30 16.23
N GLU A 153 19.78 -9.50 16.28
CA GLU A 153 20.01 -8.41 15.31
C GLU A 153 20.42 -8.91 13.92
N ASN A 154 20.89 -10.16 13.81
CA ASN A 154 21.40 -10.74 12.57
C ASN A 154 20.32 -11.37 11.67
N ILE A 155 19.07 -10.95 11.82
CA ILE A 155 17.96 -11.42 10.97
C ILE A 155 17.92 -10.66 9.65
N LYS A 156 17.33 -11.29 8.64
CA LYS A 156 16.98 -10.65 7.37
C LYS A 156 15.68 -9.87 7.52
N LEU A 157 15.61 -8.72 6.87
CA LEU A 157 14.50 -7.77 6.93
C LEU A 157 14.04 -7.47 5.50
N LEU A 158 12.73 -7.51 5.25
CA LEU A 158 12.10 -7.06 4.01
C LEU A 158 12.74 -7.66 2.74
N ASP A 159 13.01 -8.96 2.79
CA ASP A 159 13.59 -9.73 1.68
C ASP A 159 12.61 -10.85 1.32
N GLU A 160 11.76 -10.59 0.34
CA GLU A 160 10.68 -11.50 -0.07
C GLU A 160 11.20 -12.75 -0.81
N GLU A 161 12.43 -12.70 -1.33
CA GLU A 161 13.05 -13.83 -2.04
C GLU A 161 13.76 -14.80 -1.07
N ASP A 162 14.04 -14.38 0.17
CA ASP A 162 14.70 -15.21 1.18
C ASP A 162 13.67 -15.92 2.08
N GLU A 163 13.59 -17.25 1.97
CA GLU A 163 12.74 -18.09 2.82
C GLU A 163 13.07 -17.99 4.32
N ASN A 164 14.23 -17.43 4.69
CA ASN A 164 14.63 -17.17 6.08
C ASN A 164 14.25 -15.77 6.57
N CYS A 165 13.58 -14.96 5.75
CA CYS A 165 13.12 -13.64 6.14
C CYS A 165 11.97 -13.76 7.15
N VAL A 166 12.17 -13.18 8.34
CA VAL A 166 11.23 -13.30 9.46
C VAL A 166 10.54 -11.98 9.80
N PHE A 167 10.81 -10.94 9.01
CA PHE A 167 10.25 -9.60 9.11
C PHE A 167 9.89 -9.11 7.71
N VAL A 168 8.59 -9.11 7.41
CA VAL A 168 8.05 -8.73 6.10
C VAL A 168 7.03 -7.59 6.23
N TYR A 169 6.60 -7.05 5.09
CA TYR A 169 5.59 -6.00 5.05
C TYR A 169 4.75 -6.11 3.78
N ASN A 170 3.56 -6.68 3.93
CA ASN A 170 2.60 -6.90 2.83
C ASN A 170 1.31 -6.09 2.99
N ASN A 171 1.35 -4.98 3.73
CA ASN A 171 0.17 -4.15 4.00
C ASN A 171 -1.00 -4.96 4.62
N THR A 172 -2.24 -4.42 4.61
CA THR A 172 -3.39 -5.14 5.19
C THR A 172 -4.03 -6.15 4.24
N VAL A 173 -4.08 -5.84 2.95
CA VAL A 173 -4.73 -6.70 1.96
C VAL A 173 -3.96 -8.01 1.87
N ASP A 174 -2.70 -7.92 1.45
CA ASP A 174 -1.88 -9.11 1.18
C ASP A 174 -1.44 -9.78 2.47
N GLY A 175 -1.11 -9.02 3.53
CA GLY A 175 -0.66 -9.59 4.80
C GLY A 175 -1.66 -10.55 5.49
N TYR A 176 -2.97 -10.36 5.29
CA TYR A 176 -3.97 -11.34 5.75
C TYR A 176 -3.99 -12.60 4.89
N TYR A 177 -3.84 -12.47 3.57
CA TYR A 177 -3.75 -13.62 2.67
C TYR A 177 -2.48 -14.43 2.94
N GLU A 178 -1.33 -13.78 3.12
CA GLU A 178 -0.06 -14.38 3.50
C GLU A 178 -0.14 -15.14 4.83
N LEU A 179 -0.88 -14.61 5.82
CA LEU A 179 -1.13 -15.31 7.09
C LEU A 179 -1.99 -16.55 6.88
N ILE A 180 -3.07 -16.47 6.10
CA ILE A 180 -4.00 -17.58 5.84
C ILE A 180 -3.31 -18.70 5.06
N ASP A 181 -2.45 -18.34 4.11
CA ASP A 181 -1.62 -19.24 3.32
C ASP A 181 -0.42 -19.81 4.11
N LYS A 182 -0.29 -19.45 5.39
CA LYS A 182 0.76 -19.91 6.33
C LYS A 182 2.18 -19.51 5.91
N ARG A 183 2.31 -18.47 5.09
CA ARG A 183 3.59 -17.85 4.73
C ARG A 183 4.12 -16.98 5.87
N THR A 184 3.21 -16.38 6.64
CA THR A 184 3.55 -15.66 7.88
C THR A 184 2.94 -16.35 9.10
N ASP A 185 3.48 -16.05 10.29
CA ASP A 185 3.03 -16.64 11.55
C ASP A 185 2.14 -15.72 12.39
N LEU A 186 2.33 -14.42 12.23
CA LEU A 186 1.74 -13.38 13.05
C LEU A 186 1.58 -12.12 12.22
N PHE A 187 0.35 -11.63 12.12
CA PHE A 187 0.02 -10.40 11.44
C PHE A 187 -0.40 -9.32 12.45
N PHE A 188 0.17 -8.11 12.33
CA PHE A 188 -0.19 -6.96 13.14
C PHE A 188 -1.19 -6.09 12.36
N GLY A 189 -2.45 -6.07 12.79
CA GLY A 189 -3.52 -5.49 11.99
C GLY A 189 -4.66 -4.86 12.77
N VAL A 190 -5.62 -4.33 12.02
CA VAL A 190 -6.99 -4.08 12.50
C VAL A 190 -7.86 -5.29 12.21
N TYR A 191 -9.14 -5.24 12.53
CA TYR A 191 -10.08 -6.35 12.27
C TYR A 191 -10.10 -6.72 10.76
N PRO A 192 -10.13 -8.01 10.40
CA PRO A 192 -10.14 -8.47 9.01
C PRO A 192 -11.42 -8.07 8.28
N SER A 193 -11.31 -7.88 6.98
CA SER A 193 -12.45 -7.64 6.11
C SER A 193 -13.37 -8.87 6.02
N LYS A 194 -14.57 -8.68 5.46
CA LYS A 194 -15.45 -9.81 5.11
C LYS A 194 -14.77 -10.74 4.11
N GLY A 195 -14.12 -10.20 3.08
CA GLY A 195 -13.37 -10.99 2.08
C GLY A 195 -12.28 -11.86 2.70
N GLN A 196 -11.49 -11.29 3.61
CA GLN A 196 -10.43 -12.02 4.33
C GLN A 196 -10.99 -13.09 5.28
N LEU A 197 -12.13 -12.83 5.92
CA LEU A 197 -12.83 -13.81 6.76
C LEU A 197 -13.43 -14.96 5.94
N ASP A 198 -13.99 -14.65 4.78
CA ASP A 198 -14.52 -15.63 3.84
C ASP A 198 -13.36 -16.47 3.25
N TRP A 199 -12.25 -15.85 2.85
CA TRP A 199 -11.04 -16.54 2.40
C TRP A 199 -10.49 -17.50 3.45
N ALA A 200 -10.37 -17.06 4.71
CA ALA A 200 -9.95 -17.93 5.80
C ALA A 200 -10.88 -19.16 5.94
N ARG A 201 -12.20 -18.96 5.82
CA ARG A 201 -13.19 -20.03 5.90
C ARG A 201 -13.03 -21.03 4.76
N ASP A 202 -12.84 -20.54 3.54
CA ASP A 202 -12.72 -21.37 2.33
C ASP A 202 -11.47 -22.24 2.37
N TYR A 203 -10.38 -21.76 3.00
CA TYR A 203 -9.16 -22.52 3.25
C TYR A 203 -9.22 -23.38 4.53
N GLY A 204 -10.37 -23.46 5.20
CA GLY A 204 -10.55 -24.25 6.42
C GLY A 204 -9.80 -23.70 7.63
N GLU A 205 -9.33 -22.46 7.56
CA GLU A 205 -8.60 -21.78 8.61
C GLU A 205 -9.52 -20.90 9.47
N LYS A 206 -9.05 -20.56 10.67
CA LYS A 206 -9.75 -19.64 11.57
C LYS A 206 -8.76 -18.65 12.16
N LEU A 207 -9.04 -17.37 12.01
CA LEU A 207 -8.27 -16.30 12.63
C LEU A 207 -8.50 -16.27 14.15
N ASN A 208 -7.42 -15.99 14.87
CA ASN A 208 -7.40 -15.73 16.31
C ASN A 208 -6.85 -14.30 16.51
N LEU A 209 -7.75 -13.39 16.89
CA LEU A 209 -7.47 -11.98 17.05
C LEU A 209 -7.18 -11.69 18.52
N THR A 210 -5.94 -11.33 18.85
CA THR A 210 -5.56 -10.94 20.21
C THR A 210 -5.43 -9.42 20.27
N PRO A 211 -6.31 -8.68 20.96
CA PRO A 211 -6.15 -7.24 21.12
C PRO A 211 -4.84 -6.92 21.86
N ILE A 212 -4.01 -6.05 21.29
CA ILE A 212 -2.73 -5.64 21.88
C ILE A 212 -2.67 -4.15 22.21
N GLY A 213 -3.56 -3.36 21.64
CA GLY A 213 -3.65 -1.91 21.83
C GLY A 213 -4.96 -1.36 21.25
N LYS A 214 -5.11 -0.04 21.33
CA LYS A 214 -6.20 0.72 20.73
C LYS A 214 -5.64 1.90 19.92
N ASP A 215 -6.41 2.32 18.92
CA ASP A 215 -6.26 3.62 18.26
C ASP A 215 -7.65 4.24 17.99
N GLY A 216 -7.66 5.42 17.37
CA GLY A 216 -8.88 6.05 16.87
C GLY A 216 -9.00 5.90 15.36
N PHE A 217 -10.14 5.40 14.89
CA PHE A 217 -10.54 5.59 13.50
C PHE A 217 -11.05 7.02 13.33
N ILE A 218 -10.47 7.77 12.41
CA ILE A 218 -10.69 9.21 12.30
C ILE A 218 -11.21 9.58 10.92
N PHE A 219 -11.93 10.71 10.87
CA PHE A 219 -12.25 11.41 9.65
C PHE A 219 -11.47 12.72 9.63
N PHE A 220 -11.05 13.14 8.46
CA PHE A 220 -10.28 14.36 8.28
C PHE A 220 -10.73 15.09 7.01
N VAL A 221 -10.50 16.39 7.03
CA VAL A 221 -10.79 17.31 5.93
C VAL A 221 -9.57 18.19 5.73
N HIS A 222 -9.52 18.91 4.62
CA HIS A 222 -8.54 19.96 4.45
C HIS A 222 -8.67 21.03 5.55
N LYS A 223 -7.54 21.62 5.99
CA LYS A 223 -7.46 22.57 7.11
C LYS A 223 -8.38 23.79 6.95
N ASP A 224 -8.64 24.20 5.70
CA ASP A 224 -9.43 25.39 5.35
C ASP A 224 -10.94 25.12 5.26
N ASN A 225 -11.38 23.85 5.33
CA ASN A 225 -12.79 23.52 5.50
C ASN A 225 -13.25 24.05 6.87
N PRO A 226 -14.33 24.85 7.00
CA PRO A 226 -14.74 25.43 8.28
C PRO A 226 -15.27 24.41 9.29
N VAL A 227 -15.73 23.24 8.84
CA VAL A 227 -16.27 22.20 9.73
C VAL A 227 -15.15 21.64 10.61
N SER A 228 -15.43 21.52 11.92
CA SER A 228 -14.49 21.02 12.93
C SER A 228 -15.02 19.80 13.69
N SER A 229 -16.33 19.56 13.64
CA SER A 229 -16.97 18.39 14.21
C SER A 229 -18.17 17.94 13.37
N LEU A 230 -18.37 16.63 13.31
CA LEU A 230 -19.56 15.99 12.79
C LEU A 230 -20.09 14.97 13.79
N THR A 231 -21.38 14.70 13.76
CA THR A 231 -21.95 13.56 14.46
C THR A 231 -21.71 12.26 13.67
N LYS A 232 -21.78 11.10 14.35
CA LYS A 232 -21.75 9.79 13.66
C LYS A 232 -22.77 9.72 12.53
N ASP A 233 -24.01 10.12 12.80
CA ASP A 233 -25.13 10.11 11.84
C ASP A 233 -24.85 11.01 10.62
N GLN A 234 -24.29 12.21 10.83
CA GLN A 234 -23.91 13.08 9.71
C GLN A 234 -22.83 12.44 8.82
N ILE A 235 -21.82 11.81 9.42
CA ILE A 235 -20.77 11.13 8.65
C ILE A 235 -21.38 9.97 7.84
N GLN A 236 -22.23 9.14 8.45
CA GLN A 236 -22.92 8.06 7.75
C GLN A 236 -23.74 8.60 6.58
N LYS A 237 -24.52 9.67 6.79
CA LYS A 237 -25.31 10.32 5.74
C LYS A 237 -24.47 10.94 4.62
N ILE A 238 -23.27 11.45 4.92
CA ILE A 238 -22.33 11.93 3.90
C ILE A 238 -21.92 10.76 3.01
N TYR A 239 -21.47 9.67 3.63
CA TYR A 239 -20.96 8.50 2.90
C TYR A 239 -22.05 7.64 2.27
N SER A 240 -23.31 7.79 2.67
CA SER A 240 -24.47 7.21 2.00
C SER A 240 -25.02 8.09 0.86
N GLY A 241 -24.47 9.30 0.67
CA GLY A 241 -24.98 10.28 -0.29
C GLY A 241 -26.31 10.95 0.10
N LYS A 242 -26.78 10.79 1.35
CA LYS A 242 -27.98 11.49 1.87
C LYS A 242 -27.68 12.96 2.20
N ILE A 243 -26.46 13.26 2.62
CA ILE A 243 -25.91 14.62 2.73
C ILE A 243 -24.88 14.78 1.61
N THR A 244 -25.06 15.78 0.77
CA THR A 244 -24.21 15.96 -0.43
C THR A 244 -23.54 17.32 -0.50
N ASN A 245 -23.89 18.23 0.42
CA ASN A 245 -23.35 19.58 0.47
C ASN A 245 -22.94 19.97 1.89
N TRP A 246 -21.77 20.62 2.02
CA TRP A 246 -21.23 21.03 3.31
C TRP A 246 -22.14 21.99 4.08
N LYS A 247 -22.98 22.80 3.41
CA LYS A 247 -23.92 23.71 4.08
C LYS A 247 -24.94 23.00 4.97
N GLU A 248 -25.23 21.73 4.68
CA GLU A 248 -26.17 20.91 5.44
C GLU A 248 -25.62 20.54 6.83
N VAL A 249 -24.31 20.68 7.02
CA VAL A 249 -23.59 20.37 8.26
C VAL A 249 -22.78 21.57 8.78
N GLY A 250 -23.18 22.79 8.39
CA GLY A 250 -22.58 24.05 8.88
C GLY A 250 -21.31 24.50 8.15
N GLY A 251 -21.00 23.90 6.99
CA GLY A 251 -19.90 24.30 6.13
C GLY A 251 -20.29 25.26 5.00
N ARG A 252 -19.42 25.40 4.00
CA ARG A 252 -19.65 26.24 2.81
C ARG A 252 -20.70 25.61 1.89
N ASN A 253 -21.29 26.41 0.99
CA ASN A 253 -22.17 25.88 -0.06
C ASN A 253 -21.34 25.21 -1.17
N GLU A 254 -20.81 24.04 -0.86
CA GLU A 254 -19.92 23.25 -1.72
C GLU A 254 -20.33 21.79 -1.68
N LYS A 255 -20.29 21.12 -2.84
CA LYS A 255 -20.55 19.69 -2.94
C LYS A 255 -19.48 18.93 -2.16
N ILE A 256 -19.87 17.88 -1.45
CA ILE A 256 -18.94 17.02 -0.71
C ILE A 256 -18.31 16.01 -1.66
N VAL A 257 -16.99 15.85 -1.56
CA VAL A 257 -16.21 14.78 -2.20
C VAL A 257 -15.74 13.85 -1.09
N ALA A 258 -16.34 12.67 -0.98
CA ALA A 258 -16.01 11.72 0.08
C ALA A 258 -15.20 10.56 -0.48
N TYR A 259 -13.89 10.61 -0.26
CA TYR A 259 -12.96 9.58 -0.73
C TYR A 259 -13.20 8.27 0.02
N GLN A 260 -13.08 7.16 -0.70
CA GLN A 260 -13.09 5.80 -0.17
C GLN A 260 -11.77 5.10 -0.47
N ARG A 261 -11.62 3.88 0.05
CA ARG A 261 -10.43 3.04 -0.14
C ARG A 261 -10.79 1.75 -0.85
N ASN A 262 -9.80 1.14 -1.49
CA ASN A 262 -9.92 -0.19 -2.06
C ASN A 262 -10.43 -1.21 -1.02
N GLU A 263 -11.17 -2.21 -1.51
CA GLU A 263 -11.65 -3.34 -0.71
C GLU A 263 -10.49 -4.04 0.02
N ASP A 264 -10.81 -4.70 1.13
CA ASP A 264 -9.87 -5.39 2.02
C ASP A 264 -8.78 -4.53 2.70
N SER A 265 -8.65 -3.25 2.34
CA SER A 265 -7.77 -2.35 3.09
C SER A 265 -8.27 -2.17 4.53
N GLY A 266 -7.34 -2.01 5.48
CA GLY A 266 -7.71 -1.93 6.91
C GLY A 266 -8.60 -0.73 7.24
N SER A 267 -8.36 0.41 6.61
CA SER A 267 -9.19 1.60 6.78
C SER A 267 -10.56 1.45 6.11
N GLN A 268 -10.65 0.83 4.92
CA GLN A 268 -11.95 0.54 4.29
C GLN A 268 -12.75 -0.43 5.17
N THR A 269 -12.10 -1.46 5.69
CA THR A 269 -12.75 -2.43 6.58
C THR A 269 -13.33 -1.75 7.83
N GLN A 270 -12.57 -0.84 8.45
CA GLN A 270 -13.09 -0.09 9.60
C GLN A 270 -14.17 0.92 9.22
N PHE A 271 -14.09 1.53 8.04
CA PHE A 271 -15.15 2.36 7.49
C PHE A 271 -16.45 1.58 7.26
N LEU A 272 -16.39 0.41 6.61
CA LEU A 272 -17.57 -0.45 6.39
C LEU A 272 -18.21 -0.88 7.72
N ARG A 273 -17.39 -1.22 8.72
CA ARG A 273 -17.89 -1.54 10.07
C ARG A 273 -18.51 -0.34 10.78
N PHE A 274 -18.02 0.87 10.51
CA PHE A 274 -18.59 2.12 11.01
C PHE A 274 -19.94 2.45 10.35
N MET A 275 -20.10 2.12 9.06
CA MET A 275 -21.36 2.30 8.33
C MET A 275 -22.46 1.33 8.79
N GLU A 276 -22.10 0.22 9.44
CA GLU A 276 -23.05 -0.77 9.97
C GLU A 276 -23.93 -1.32 8.84
N GLU A 277 -25.25 -1.10 8.90
CA GLU A 277 -26.22 -1.53 7.88
C GLU A 277 -26.63 -0.40 6.92
N GLU A 278 -26.04 0.79 7.04
CA GLU A 278 -26.34 1.90 6.13
C GLU A 278 -25.75 1.65 4.73
N ASP A 279 -26.55 1.97 3.71
CA ASP A 279 -26.08 1.96 2.33
C ASP A 279 -24.92 2.94 2.13
N ILE A 280 -23.97 2.54 1.29
CA ILE A 280 -22.79 3.34 0.95
C ILE A 280 -22.92 3.77 -0.50
N MET A 281 -22.67 5.04 -0.78
CA MET A 281 -22.66 5.52 -2.17
C MET A 281 -21.51 4.86 -2.93
N ILE A 282 -21.76 4.50 -4.20
CA ILE A 282 -20.69 4.10 -5.10
C ILE A 282 -19.93 5.37 -5.51
N PRO A 283 -18.66 5.53 -5.10
CA PRO A 283 -17.89 6.70 -5.49
C PRO A 283 -17.44 6.59 -6.95
N PRO A 284 -17.20 7.72 -7.64
CA PRO A 284 -16.38 7.75 -8.85
C PRO A 284 -15.05 7.02 -8.63
N THR A 285 -14.51 6.36 -9.67
CA THR A 285 -13.29 5.56 -9.54
C THR A 285 -12.07 6.38 -9.11
N ASP A 286 -12.00 7.65 -9.53
CA ASP A 286 -10.98 8.63 -9.12
C ASP A 286 -11.13 9.12 -7.67
N GLN A 287 -12.13 8.62 -6.93
CA GLN A 287 -12.33 8.88 -5.50
C GLN A 287 -12.13 7.62 -4.66
N VAL A 288 -11.52 6.57 -5.25
CA VAL A 288 -11.13 5.34 -4.57
C VAL A 288 -9.61 5.25 -4.58
N GLU A 289 -9.02 5.42 -3.41
CA GLU A 289 -7.57 5.41 -3.25
C GLU A 289 -7.05 4.03 -2.85
N ASP A 290 -5.95 3.61 -3.48
CA ASP A 290 -5.29 2.33 -3.17
C ASP A 290 -4.53 2.40 -1.84
N LEU A 291 -4.07 3.60 -1.43
CA LEU A 291 -3.19 3.81 -0.29
C LEU A 291 -3.79 4.78 0.74
N MET A 292 -3.42 4.60 2.02
CA MET A 292 -3.86 5.56 3.05
C MET A 292 -3.20 6.93 2.85
N SER A 293 -1.96 6.96 2.37
CA SER A 293 -1.23 8.18 2.02
C SER A 293 -1.88 8.93 0.86
N GLY A 294 -2.27 8.22 -0.21
CA GLY A 294 -2.96 8.80 -1.37
C GLY A 294 -4.22 9.57 -0.97
N MET A 295 -5.07 8.99 -0.12
CA MET A 295 -6.25 9.70 0.40
C MET A 295 -5.89 10.96 1.23
N ILE A 296 -4.80 10.91 2.01
CA ILE A 296 -4.33 12.09 2.75
C ILE A 296 -3.86 13.18 1.78
N GLU A 297 -3.14 12.79 0.72
CA GLU A 297 -2.63 13.69 -0.32
C GLU A 297 -3.77 14.35 -1.09
N GLU A 298 -4.75 13.57 -1.54
CA GLU A 298 -5.93 14.04 -2.27
C GLU A 298 -6.76 15.04 -1.46
N VAL A 299 -7.02 14.76 -0.18
CA VAL A 299 -7.75 15.69 0.69
C VAL A 299 -6.89 16.91 1.06
N ALA A 300 -5.56 16.78 1.07
CA ALA A 300 -4.65 17.89 1.32
C ALA A 300 -4.46 18.81 0.11
N ASP A 301 -4.91 18.39 -1.07
CA ASP A 301 -4.67 19.10 -2.32
C ASP A 301 -5.36 20.49 -2.36
N TYR A 302 -4.73 21.43 -3.08
CA TYR A 302 -5.28 22.76 -3.32
C TYR A 302 -6.68 22.70 -3.94
N GLU A 303 -6.88 21.85 -4.94
CA GLU A 303 -8.13 21.76 -5.70
C GLU A 303 -9.26 21.18 -4.85
N ASN A 304 -8.90 20.42 -3.81
CA ASN A 304 -9.81 19.74 -2.88
C ASN A 304 -9.92 20.44 -1.51
N ARG A 305 -9.52 21.72 -1.46
CA ARG A 305 -9.29 22.51 -0.23
C ARG A 305 -10.42 22.62 0.78
N THR A 306 -11.67 22.45 0.37
CA THR A 306 -12.80 22.68 1.25
C THR A 306 -13.96 21.72 1.05
N ASN A 307 -13.97 21.00 -0.06
CA ASN A 307 -15.02 20.07 -0.44
C ASN A 307 -14.73 18.60 -0.06
N SER A 308 -13.48 18.23 0.22
CA SER A 308 -13.11 16.83 0.41
C SER A 308 -13.08 16.35 1.87
N ILE A 309 -13.46 15.09 2.07
CA ILE A 309 -13.37 14.34 3.33
C ILE A 309 -12.76 12.96 3.09
N GLY A 310 -11.89 12.52 4.00
CA GLY A 310 -11.29 11.20 4.02
C GLY A 310 -11.29 10.58 5.42
N PHE A 311 -10.84 9.34 5.52
CA PHE A 311 -10.73 8.60 6.78
C PHE A 311 -9.41 7.83 6.90
N SER A 312 -8.94 7.64 8.13
CA SER A 312 -7.68 6.93 8.41
C SER A 312 -7.61 6.52 9.89
N PHE A 313 -6.42 6.21 10.37
CA PHE A 313 -6.14 5.96 11.79
C PHE A 313 -5.32 7.10 12.39
N ARG A 314 -5.67 7.49 13.62
CA ARG A 314 -5.08 8.67 14.28
C ARG A 314 -3.56 8.63 14.30
N TYR A 315 -2.92 7.53 14.70
CA TYR A 315 -1.46 7.49 14.76
C TYR A 315 -0.81 7.66 13.38
N TYR A 316 -1.35 6.98 12.37
CA TYR A 316 -0.84 7.06 11.01
C TYR A 316 -0.90 8.49 10.47
N THR A 317 -2.05 9.16 10.62
CA THR A 317 -2.24 10.55 10.19
C THR A 317 -1.42 11.56 11.01
N GLU A 318 -1.33 11.38 12.33
CA GLU A 318 -0.68 12.36 13.23
C GLU A 318 0.86 12.26 13.20
N LYS A 319 1.42 11.06 12.97
CA LYS A 319 2.86 10.79 13.16
C LYS A 319 3.57 10.23 11.94
N MET A 320 2.92 9.36 11.17
CA MET A 320 3.58 8.68 10.05
C MET A 320 3.56 9.53 8.78
N ILE A 321 2.36 10.01 8.40
CA ILE A 321 2.11 10.86 7.23
C ILE A 321 1.53 12.20 7.70
N ALA A 322 2.21 12.84 8.65
CA ALA A 322 1.77 14.12 9.18
C ALA A 322 1.75 15.18 8.06
N ASN A 323 0.56 15.69 7.75
CA ASN A 323 0.38 16.70 6.71
C ASN A 323 -0.30 17.94 7.31
N PRO A 324 0.33 19.13 7.25
CA PRO A 324 -0.21 20.35 7.86
C PRO A 324 -1.46 20.89 7.15
N ASN A 325 -1.76 20.42 5.93
CA ASN A 325 -2.91 20.86 5.15
C ASN A 325 -4.21 20.11 5.48
N ILE A 326 -4.19 19.12 6.37
CA ILE A 326 -5.40 18.45 6.84
C ILE A 326 -5.62 18.70 8.32
N LYS A 327 -6.86 18.51 8.76
CA LYS A 327 -7.23 18.47 10.17
C LYS A 327 -8.20 17.33 10.44
N MET A 328 -8.01 16.66 11.57
CA MET A 328 -8.94 15.63 12.05
C MET A 328 -10.21 16.28 12.60
N LEU A 329 -11.36 15.71 12.25
CA LEU A 329 -12.66 16.11 12.78
C LEU A 329 -12.91 15.51 14.15
N SER A 330 -13.58 16.28 15.01
CA SER A 330 -14.16 15.73 16.24
C SER A 330 -15.45 14.97 15.90
N VAL A 331 -15.67 13.83 16.54
CA VAL A 331 -16.89 13.04 16.34
C VAL A 331 -17.78 13.16 17.57
N ASN A 332 -19.02 13.60 17.38
CA ASN A 332 -19.93 13.97 18.48
C ASN A 332 -19.29 14.98 19.45
N GLY A 333 -18.54 15.96 18.93
CA GLY A 333 -17.83 16.96 19.73
C GLY A 333 -16.55 16.46 20.44
N VAL A 334 -16.20 15.18 20.33
CA VAL A 334 -15.01 14.60 20.98
C VAL A 334 -13.85 14.50 19.99
N LYS A 335 -12.71 15.10 20.33
CA LYS A 335 -11.49 15.05 19.51
C LYS A 335 -10.83 13.66 19.60
N PRO A 336 -10.29 13.10 18.50
CA PRO A 336 -9.46 11.89 18.57
C PRO A 336 -8.09 12.19 19.21
N SER A 337 -7.88 11.75 20.44
CA SER A 337 -6.62 11.89 21.15
C SER A 337 -6.31 10.61 21.94
N LYS A 338 -5.03 10.41 22.33
CA LYS A 338 -4.67 9.31 23.22
C LYS A 338 -5.52 9.28 24.50
N GLU A 339 -5.86 10.44 25.03
CA GLU A 339 -6.65 10.56 26.26
C GLU A 339 -8.09 10.14 26.04
N THR A 340 -8.74 10.65 24.99
CA THR A 340 -10.15 10.35 24.69
C THR A 340 -10.35 8.91 24.23
N ILE A 341 -9.33 8.32 23.58
CA ILE A 341 -9.31 6.89 23.23
C ILE A 341 -9.09 6.02 24.49
N ARG A 342 -8.18 6.44 25.39
CA ARG A 342 -7.87 5.69 26.62
C ARG A 342 -9.06 5.63 27.56
N ASN A 343 -9.73 6.76 27.79
CA ASN A 343 -10.90 6.83 28.68
C ASN A 343 -12.22 6.40 27.98
N GLY A 344 -12.18 6.09 26.68
CA GLY A 344 -13.32 5.56 25.93
C GLY A 344 -14.35 6.61 25.49
N THR A 345 -14.08 7.90 25.70
CA THR A 345 -15.00 8.99 25.33
C THR A 345 -15.02 9.27 23.82
N TYR A 346 -13.94 9.00 23.09
CA TYR A 346 -13.95 9.10 21.62
C TYR A 346 -14.80 7.95 21.04
N PRO A 347 -15.82 8.22 20.21
CA PRO A 347 -16.78 7.19 19.82
C PRO A 347 -16.23 6.16 18.83
N LEU A 348 -15.15 6.46 18.10
CA LEU A 348 -14.61 5.60 17.04
C LEU A 348 -13.31 4.91 17.48
N ASN A 349 -13.36 4.28 18.64
CA ASN A 349 -12.24 3.48 19.16
C ASN A 349 -12.12 2.17 18.41
N VAL A 350 -10.90 1.82 18.04
CA VAL A 350 -10.59 0.56 17.37
C VAL A 350 -9.49 -0.17 18.11
N TYR A 351 -9.59 -1.49 18.17
CA TYR A 351 -8.49 -2.32 18.62
C TYR A 351 -7.49 -2.56 17.49
N ILE A 352 -6.23 -2.65 17.86
CA ILE A 352 -5.17 -3.21 17.04
C ILE A 352 -4.84 -4.60 17.58
N TYR A 353 -4.56 -5.53 16.70
CA TYR A 353 -4.51 -6.95 16.99
C TYR A 353 -3.15 -7.56 16.60
N ALA A 354 -2.72 -8.49 17.42
CA ALA A 354 -1.83 -9.58 17.03
C ALA A 354 -2.71 -10.73 16.52
N VAL A 355 -2.68 -10.97 15.21
CA VAL A 355 -3.52 -11.96 14.54
C VAL A 355 -2.72 -13.20 14.20
N THR A 356 -3.26 -14.36 14.56
CA THR A 356 -2.65 -15.67 14.32
C THR A 356 -3.70 -16.62 13.77
N LEU A 357 -3.28 -17.72 13.13
CA LEU A 357 -4.21 -18.82 12.86
C LEU A 357 -4.45 -19.64 14.14
N LYS A 358 -5.70 -20.06 14.40
CA LYS A 358 -6.04 -20.99 15.50
C LYS A 358 -5.30 -22.33 15.36
N SER A 359 -4.96 -22.70 14.14
CA SER A 359 -4.16 -23.88 13.80
C SER A 359 -2.68 -23.72 14.15
N ASN A 360 -2.16 -22.49 14.30
CA ASN A 360 -0.75 -22.25 14.61
C ASN A 360 -0.39 -22.75 16.02
N LYS A 361 0.53 -23.73 16.10
CA LYS A 361 1.02 -24.33 17.36
C LYS A 361 2.47 -23.96 17.68
N LYS A 362 3.09 -23.03 16.95
CA LYS A 362 4.48 -22.64 17.19
C LYS A 362 4.61 -21.97 18.57
N LYS A 363 5.43 -22.57 19.44
CA LYS A 363 5.61 -22.09 20.83
C LYS A 363 6.09 -20.64 20.90
N ASN A 364 6.95 -20.21 19.96
CA ASN A 364 7.47 -18.85 19.95
C ASN A 364 6.43 -17.81 19.51
N VAL A 365 5.46 -18.17 18.67
CA VAL A 365 4.32 -17.30 18.35
C VAL A 365 3.53 -17.01 19.61
N LYS A 366 3.17 -18.06 20.37
CA LYS A 366 2.47 -17.89 21.65
C LYS A 366 3.26 -17.02 22.62
N LYS A 367 4.56 -17.29 22.81
CA LYS A 367 5.42 -16.49 23.70
C LYS A 367 5.47 -15.02 23.29
N LEU A 368 5.56 -14.74 21.99
CA LEU A 368 5.58 -13.38 21.47
C LEU A 368 4.25 -12.66 21.74
N VAL A 369 3.12 -13.32 21.47
CA VAL A 369 1.78 -12.79 21.77
C VAL A 369 1.59 -12.54 23.27
N ASP A 370 1.96 -13.50 24.12
CA ASP A 370 1.88 -13.33 25.58
C ASP A 370 2.76 -12.15 26.06
N TRP A 371 3.96 -12.01 25.49
CA TRP A 371 4.88 -10.92 25.83
C TRP A 371 4.34 -9.54 25.40
N MET A 372 3.64 -9.44 24.28
CA MET A 372 2.98 -8.18 23.87
C MET A 372 1.90 -7.73 24.87
N LEU A 373 1.30 -8.66 25.62
CA LEU A 373 0.32 -8.38 26.67
C LEU A 373 0.94 -8.08 28.04
N SER A 374 2.28 -8.20 28.16
CA SER A 374 3.05 -7.85 29.35
C SER A 374 3.29 -6.34 29.46
N GLU A 375 3.81 -5.88 30.61
CA GLU A 375 4.14 -4.47 30.82
C GLU A 375 5.13 -3.93 29.78
N GLN A 376 6.13 -4.73 29.36
CA GLN A 376 7.10 -4.33 28.35
C GLN A 376 6.45 -4.18 26.96
N GLY A 377 5.55 -5.11 26.61
CA GLY A 377 4.76 -5.04 25.38
C GLY A 377 3.85 -3.81 25.35
N GLN A 378 3.11 -3.58 26.45
CA GLN A 378 2.22 -2.42 26.58
C GLN A 378 3.00 -1.09 26.63
N TYR A 379 4.21 -1.09 27.19
CA TYR A 379 5.12 0.06 27.10
C TYR A 379 5.49 0.37 25.65
N ILE A 380 5.82 -0.64 24.82
CA ILE A 380 6.07 -0.42 23.38
C ILE A 380 4.83 0.16 22.71
N ILE A 381 3.64 -0.38 22.98
CA ILE A 381 2.38 0.15 22.41
C ILE A 381 2.20 1.65 22.73
N ASP A 382 2.36 2.05 24.00
CA ASP A 382 2.28 3.48 24.36
C ASP A 382 3.37 4.31 23.69
N LYS A 383 4.63 3.86 23.74
CA LYS A 383 5.77 4.63 23.22
C LYS A 383 5.79 4.74 21.72
N THR A 384 5.27 3.77 20.99
CA THR A 384 5.10 3.89 19.55
C THR A 384 4.11 5.01 19.23
N GLY A 385 3.07 5.18 20.03
CA GLY A 385 2.08 6.25 19.84
C GLY A 385 0.62 5.78 19.93
N TYR A 386 0.40 4.50 20.19
CA TYR A 386 -0.91 3.89 20.38
C TYR A 386 -1.37 3.98 21.85
N VAL A 387 -2.57 3.45 22.12
CA VAL A 387 -3.13 3.39 23.48
C VAL A 387 -3.06 1.94 23.98
N PRO A 388 -2.41 1.65 25.11
CA PRO A 388 -2.41 0.32 25.73
C PRO A 388 -3.83 -0.21 26.04
N ILE A 389 -3.97 -1.54 26.10
CA ILE A 389 -5.23 -2.19 26.52
C ILE A 389 -5.40 -2.23 28.04
N LYS A 390 -4.34 -2.00 28.81
CA LYS A 390 -4.30 -2.01 30.28
C LYS A 390 -3.90 -0.65 30.82
#